data_AF-A0A8D5FIC2-F1
#
_entry.id   AF-A0A8D5FIC2-F1
#
_cell.length_a   1.000
_cell.length_b   1.000
_cell.length_c   1.000
_cell.angle_alpha   90.00
_cell.angle_beta   90.00
_cell.angle_gamma   90.00
#
_symmetry.space_group_name_H-M   'P 1'
#
loop_
_entity.id
_entity.type
_entity.pdbx_description
1 polymer ?
#
loop_
_entity_poly.entity_id
_entity_poly.type
_entity_poly.pdbx_seq_one_letter_code
_entity_poly.pdbx_strand_id
1 'polypeptide(L)'
;MDEKKEILERYLPKGALKALTGDAVEAVPVNHIDEDLIVIREFPFKVGRESRVAKINGRLEAIERPKKDMNSKPNNDLYLIDRGHLLNISREHFQIELREDGKFYLVDRGSACGTRVGEVVLGERIKVV
;
A
#
# COMPACT_ATOMS: atom_id res chain seq x y z
N MET A 1 7.72 17.26 -32.00
CA MET A 1 7.99 17.68 -30.61
C MET A 1 7.26 16.79 -29.59
N ASP A 2 6.52 15.75 -30.02
CA ASP A 2 5.66 14.97 -29.14
C ASP A 2 6.30 13.73 -28.48
N GLU A 3 7.27 13.08 -29.13
CA GLU A 3 7.85 11.82 -28.60
C GLU A 3 8.50 12.02 -27.22
N LYS A 4 9.25 13.11 -27.03
CA LYS A 4 9.86 13.43 -25.72
C LYS A 4 8.79 13.66 -24.64
N LYS A 5 7.67 14.27 -25.00
CA LYS A 5 6.56 14.55 -24.08
C LYS A 5 5.82 13.27 -23.71
N GLU A 6 5.52 12.41 -24.68
CA GLU A 6 4.91 11.10 -24.42
C GLU A 6 5.81 10.20 -23.55
N ILE A 7 7.12 10.21 -23.81
CA ILE A 7 8.09 9.51 -22.98
C ILE A 7 8.02 10.06 -21.55
N LEU A 8 8.10 11.38 -21.37
CA LEU A 8 8.02 12.00 -20.05
C LEU A 8 6.74 11.63 -19.31
N GLU A 9 5.58 11.69 -19.97
CA GLU A 9 4.28 11.34 -19.39
C GLU A 9 4.21 9.88 -18.91
N ARG A 10 4.92 8.94 -19.56
CA ARG A 10 5.00 7.55 -19.11
C ARG A 10 5.83 7.36 -17.83
N TYR A 11 6.79 8.24 -17.57
CA TYR A 11 7.66 8.16 -16.39
C TYR A 11 7.16 9.00 -15.21
N LEU A 12 6.27 9.97 -15.45
CA LEU A 12 5.68 10.80 -14.41
C LEU A 12 4.76 9.99 -13.48
N PRO A 13 4.89 10.17 -12.15
CA PRO A 13 3.91 9.67 -11.19
C PRO A 13 2.48 10.12 -11.51
N LYS A 14 1.52 9.22 -11.32
CA LYS A 14 0.08 9.58 -11.37
C LYS A 14 -0.44 10.07 -10.02
N GLY A 15 0.31 9.84 -8.95
CA GLY A 15 0.05 10.33 -7.60
C GLY A 15 1.19 9.99 -6.67
N ALA A 16 1.12 10.47 -5.43
CA ALA A 16 2.06 10.12 -4.38
C ALA A 16 1.35 10.09 -3.02
N LEU A 17 1.82 9.22 -2.13
CA LEU A 17 1.42 9.19 -0.72
C LEU A 17 2.57 9.67 0.14
N LYS A 18 2.24 10.31 1.26
CA LYS A 18 3.19 10.70 2.29
C LYS A 18 2.80 10.07 3.61
N ALA A 19 3.74 9.38 4.25
CA ALA A 19 3.56 8.91 5.62
C ALA A 19 3.57 10.11 6.59
N LEU A 20 2.55 10.23 7.43
CA LEU A 20 2.36 11.40 8.30
C LEU A 20 2.87 11.20 9.73
N THR A 21 3.10 9.96 10.16
CA THR A 21 3.55 9.61 11.52
C THR A 21 4.82 8.77 11.46
N GLY A 22 5.59 8.74 12.55
CA GLY A 22 6.78 7.89 12.67
C GLY A 22 6.46 6.42 12.42
N ASP A 23 5.38 5.91 13.02
CA ASP A 23 4.90 4.54 12.80
C ASP A 23 4.57 4.25 11.33
N ALA A 24 3.97 5.21 10.63
CA ALA A 24 3.66 5.06 9.22
C ALA A 24 4.93 5.06 8.35
N VAL A 25 5.93 5.87 8.69
CA VAL A 25 7.24 5.86 8.01
C VAL A 25 7.92 4.50 8.21
N GLU A 26 7.94 3.99 9.45
CA GLU A 26 8.54 2.69 9.76
C GLU A 26 7.80 1.50 9.13
N ALA A 27 6.50 1.65 8.85
CA ALA A 27 5.69 0.65 8.18
C ALA A 27 5.98 0.57 6.68
N VAL A 28 6.54 1.61 6.06
CA VAL A 28 6.84 1.60 4.62
C VAL A 28 8.20 0.91 4.38
N PRO A 29 8.29 -0.07 3.46
CA PRO A 29 9.57 -0.67 3.11
C PRO A 29 10.53 0.38 2.53
N VAL A 30 11.81 0.30 2.92
CA VAL A 30 12.87 1.27 2.53
C VAL A 30 12.94 1.49 1.01
N ASN A 31 12.66 0.45 0.21
CA ASN A 31 12.75 0.52 -1.26
C ASN A 31 11.53 1.19 -1.94
N HIS A 32 10.54 1.65 -1.18
CA HIS A 32 9.31 2.27 -1.70
C HIS A 32 9.21 3.78 -1.41
N ILE A 33 10.24 4.36 -0.79
CA ILE A 33 10.30 5.78 -0.49
C ILE A 33 11.26 6.46 -1.46
N ASP A 34 10.76 7.41 -2.23
CA ASP A 34 11.53 8.36 -3.04
C ASP A 34 11.37 9.73 -2.39
N GLU A 35 12.42 10.25 -1.76
CA GLU A 35 12.43 11.56 -1.07
C GLU A 35 11.22 11.78 -0.12
N ASP A 36 10.89 10.79 0.72
CA ASP A 36 9.73 10.73 1.64
C ASP A 36 8.34 10.48 1.00
N LEU A 37 8.29 10.19 -0.30
CA LEU A 37 7.06 9.92 -1.03
C LEU A 37 6.98 8.47 -1.51
N ILE A 38 5.77 7.92 -1.44
CA ILE A 38 5.42 6.63 -2.04
C ILE A 38 4.76 6.91 -3.38
N VAL A 39 5.48 6.66 -4.45
CA VAL A 39 5.05 6.98 -5.82
C VAL A 39 3.96 6.01 -6.28
N ILE A 40 2.84 6.57 -6.76
CA ILE A 40 1.78 5.81 -7.43
C ILE A 40 1.96 5.96 -8.94
N ARG A 41 2.27 4.86 -9.62
CA ARG A 41 2.41 4.82 -11.09
C ARG A 41 1.14 4.39 -11.79
N GLU A 42 0.33 3.56 -11.14
CA GLU A 42 -0.87 2.97 -11.71
C GLU A 42 -2.02 2.95 -10.70
N PHE A 43 -3.24 3.04 -11.22
CA PHE A 43 -4.48 2.86 -10.47
C PHE A 43 -5.22 1.64 -11.03
N PRO A 44 -5.92 0.85 -10.21
CA PRO A 44 -6.04 1.01 -8.75
C PRO A 44 -4.73 0.68 -8.02
N PHE A 45 -4.38 1.51 -7.03
CA PHE A 45 -3.19 1.32 -6.20
C PHE A 45 -3.56 0.59 -4.92
N LYS A 46 -3.08 -0.64 -4.75
CA LYS A 46 -3.49 -1.58 -3.72
C LYS A 46 -2.50 -1.62 -2.58
N VAL A 47 -3.01 -1.55 -1.35
CA VAL A 47 -2.20 -1.55 -0.13
C VAL A 47 -2.63 -2.69 0.79
N GLY A 48 -1.66 -3.34 1.41
CA GLY A 48 -1.91 -4.34 2.42
C GLY A 48 -0.68 -4.67 3.24
N ARG A 49 -0.79 -5.65 4.13
CA ARG A 49 0.29 -6.02 5.05
C ARG A 49 1.34 -6.89 4.37
N GLU A 50 2.60 -6.61 4.64
CA GLU A 50 3.69 -7.57 4.46
C GLU A 50 3.51 -8.73 5.46
N SER A 51 3.24 -9.92 4.94
CA SER A 51 3.01 -11.12 5.75
C SER A 51 4.30 -11.93 5.98
N ARG A 52 5.40 -11.52 5.36
CA ARG A 52 6.65 -12.30 5.25
C ARG A 52 7.78 -11.55 5.94
N VAL A 53 7.74 -11.53 7.27
CA VAL A 53 8.84 -11.05 8.10
C VAL A 53 9.54 -12.24 8.76
N ALA A 54 10.85 -12.38 8.55
CA ALA A 54 11.69 -13.21 9.43
C ALA A 54 12.44 -12.33 10.40
N LYS A 55 12.71 -12.89 11.56
CA LYS A 55 13.68 -12.33 12.49
C LYS A 55 15.08 -12.76 12.03
N ILE A 56 15.78 -11.90 11.30
CA ILE A 56 17.17 -12.10 10.91
C ILE A 56 18.03 -11.20 11.79
N ASN A 57 18.97 -11.79 12.54
CA ASN A 57 19.86 -11.05 13.46
C ASN A 57 19.13 -10.15 14.46
N GLY A 58 17.94 -10.55 14.91
CA GLY A 58 17.14 -9.79 15.87
C GLY A 58 16.29 -8.66 15.29
N ARG A 59 16.42 -8.34 13.99
CA ARG A 59 15.59 -7.38 13.25
C ARG A 59 14.51 -8.11 12.45
N LEU A 60 13.33 -7.52 12.34
CA LEU A 60 12.30 -8.01 11.42
C LEU A 60 12.68 -7.54 10.02
N GLU A 61 13.06 -8.47 9.16
CA GLU A 61 13.37 -8.21 7.76
C GLU A 61 12.29 -8.82 6.86
N ALA A 62 11.88 -8.06 5.84
CA ALA A 62 11.00 -8.56 4.80
C ALA A 62 11.75 -9.64 4.01
N ILE A 63 11.21 -10.86 3.98
CA ILE A 63 11.79 -11.95 3.18
C ILE A 63 11.10 -11.99 1.83
N GLU A 64 11.90 -12.19 0.78
CA GLU A 64 11.39 -12.50 -0.54
C GLU A 64 10.56 -13.80 -0.52
N ARG A 65 9.42 -13.79 -1.23
CA ARG A 65 8.64 -15.01 -1.44
C ARG A 65 9.46 -15.93 -2.36
N PRO A 66 9.69 -17.21 -2.01
CA PRO A 66 9.97 -18.20 -3.03
C PRO A 66 8.76 -18.18 -3.98
N LYS A 67 8.93 -17.71 -5.22
CA LYS A 67 7.85 -17.71 -6.21
C LYS A 67 7.43 -19.16 -6.41
N LYS A 68 6.32 -19.55 -5.77
CA LYS A 68 5.74 -20.89 -5.92
C LYS A 68 5.37 -21.15 -7.38
N ASP A 69 5.06 -20.07 -8.11
CA ASP A 69 4.93 -20.00 -9.55
C ASP A 69 5.53 -18.68 -10.05
N MET A 70 6.33 -18.71 -11.12
CA MET A 70 6.91 -17.49 -11.74
C MET A 70 5.84 -16.47 -12.19
N ASN A 71 4.58 -16.92 -12.36
CA ASN A 71 3.46 -16.12 -12.84
C ASN A 71 2.53 -15.56 -11.75
N SER A 72 2.77 -15.83 -10.46
CA SER A 72 1.89 -15.29 -9.42
C SER A 72 2.07 -13.78 -9.30
N LYS A 73 1.09 -12.99 -9.75
CA LYS A 73 1.09 -11.53 -9.60
C LYS A 73 0.97 -11.16 -8.11
N PRO A 74 1.64 -10.09 -7.65
CA PRO A 74 1.42 -9.56 -6.31
C PRO A 74 -0.04 -9.08 -6.16
N ASN A 75 -0.60 -9.24 -4.95
CA ASN A 75 -1.96 -8.80 -4.64
C ASN A 75 -2.05 -7.31 -4.30
N ASN A 76 -0.94 -6.71 -3.86
CA ASN A 76 -0.80 -5.30 -3.53
C ASN A 76 0.37 -4.68 -4.30
N ASP A 77 0.31 -3.37 -4.48
CA ASP A 77 1.39 -2.53 -4.99
C ASP A 77 2.29 -2.04 -3.85
N LEU A 78 1.72 -1.86 -2.65
CA LEU A 78 2.46 -1.54 -1.43
C LEU A 78 2.17 -2.56 -0.33
N TYR A 79 3.24 -3.11 0.25
CA TYR A 79 3.18 -4.02 1.40
C TYR A 79 3.76 -3.32 2.64
N LEU A 80 2.89 -2.95 3.57
CA LEU A 80 3.27 -2.29 4.82
C LEU A 80 3.71 -3.29 5.88
N ILE A 81 4.80 -3.00 6.58
CA ILE A 81 5.29 -3.77 7.72
C ILE A 81 4.44 -3.41 8.94
N ASP A 82 3.66 -4.37 9.42
CA ASP A 82 2.85 -4.21 10.63
C ASP A 82 3.61 -4.70 11.85
N ARG A 83 4.16 -3.75 12.62
CA ARG A 83 4.93 -4.01 13.85
C ARG A 83 4.05 -4.03 15.10
N GLY A 84 2.74 -3.83 14.96
CA GLY A 84 1.80 -3.83 16.09
C GLY A 84 1.74 -5.18 16.79
N HIS A 85 1.52 -5.17 18.11
CA HIS A 85 1.24 -6.40 18.88
C HIS A 85 -0.02 -7.13 18.39
N LEU A 86 -0.98 -6.37 17.87
CA LEU A 86 -2.16 -6.86 17.16
C LEU A 86 -1.99 -6.52 15.67
N LEU A 87 -2.39 -7.45 14.81
CA LEU A 87 -2.33 -7.29 13.36
C LEU A 87 -3.35 -6.23 12.91
N ASN A 88 -2.92 -4.97 12.87
CA ASN A 88 -3.74 -3.83 12.48
C ASN A 88 -3.94 -3.77 10.96
N ILE A 89 -2.98 -4.29 10.19
CA ILE A 89 -3.00 -4.24 8.73
C ILE A 89 -3.43 -5.62 8.20
N SER A 90 -4.52 -5.64 7.43
CA SER A 90 -4.95 -6.83 6.69
C SER A 90 -4.05 -7.09 5.48
N ARG A 91 -3.95 -8.36 5.03
CA ARG A 91 -3.12 -8.74 3.86
C ARG A 91 -3.53 -7.98 2.61
N GLU A 92 -4.82 -7.72 2.45
CA GLU A 92 -5.42 -6.87 1.43
C GLU A 92 -6.28 -5.88 2.20
N HIS A 93 -5.81 -4.64 2.36
CA HIS A 93 -6.41 -3.72 3.32
C HIS A 93 -7.32 -2.72 2.61
N PHE A 94 -6.76 -1.93 1.70
CA PHE A 94 -7.52 -0.97 0.91
C PHE A 94 -6.91 -0.81 -0.49
N GLN A 95 -7.60 -0.09 -1.35
CA GLN A 95 -7.06 0.41 -2.61
C GLN A 95 -7.49 1.85 -2.85
N ILE A 96 -6.71 2.56 -3.66
CA ILE A 96 -7.03 3.88 -4.17
C ILE A 96 -7.37 3.73 -5.65
N GLU A 97 -8.51 4.26 -6.07
CA GLU A 97 -8.97 4.27 -7.45
C GLU A 97 -8.96 5.70 -7.99
N LEU A 98 -8.58 5.88 -9.24
CA LEU A 98 -8.91 7.07 -10.03
C LEU A 98 -10.06 6.69 -10.96
N ARG A 99 -11.22 7.31 -10.80
CA ARG A 99 -12.42 7.00 -11.61
C ARG A 99 -12.56 7.94 -12.80
N GLU A 100 -13.49 7.64 -13.69
CA GLU A 100 -13.76 8.39 -14.92
C GLU A 100 -14.15 9.86 -14.66
N ASP A 101 -14.66 10.17 -13.47
CA ASP A 101 -14.96 11.53 -13.02
C ASP A 101 -13.70 12.35 -12.62
N GLY A 102 -12.52 11.75 -12.76
CA GLY A 102 -11.24 12.35 -12.41
C GLY A 102 -10.98 12.43 -10.90
N LYS A 103 -11.82 11.80 -10.06
CA LYS A 103 -11.68 11.84 -8.60
C LYS A 103 -11.04 10.57 -8.07
N PHE A 104 -10.39 10.73 -6.91
CA PHE A 104 -9.81 9.63 -6.16
C PHE A 104 -10.82 9.05 -5.17
N TYR A 105 -10.89 7.73 -5.12
CA TYR A 105 -11.73 6.98 -4.18
C TYR A 105 -10.86 6.03 -3.38
N LEU A 106 -11.02 6.04 -2.06
CA LEU A 106 -10.43 5.03 -1.19
C LEU A 106 -11.47 3.94 -0.94
N VAL A 107 -11.11 2.70 -1.22
CA VAL A 107 -11.98 1.53 -1.11
C VAL A 107 -11.36 0.53 -0.14
N ASP A 108 -12.04 0.29 0.97
CA ASP A 108 -11.67 -0.80 1.89
C ASP A 108 -11.88 -2.16 1.22
N ARG A 109 -10.94 -3.09 1.39
CA ARG A 109 -10.94 -4.41 0.73
C ARG A 109 -11.40 -5.53 1.66
N GLY A 110 -12.27 -5.21 2.62
CA GLY A 110 -12.74 -6.14 3.64
C GLY A 110 -11.74 -6.32 4.77
N SER A 111 -11.08 -5.24 5.17
CA SER A 111 -10.08 -5.27 6.21
C SER A 111 -10.71 -5.60 7.58
N ALA A 112 -9.94 -6.25 8.45
CA ALA A 112 -10.43 -6.66 9.77
C ALA A 112 -10.67 -5.47 10.72
N CYS A 113 -9.87 -4.41 10.60
CA CYS A 113 -9.91 -3.23 11.46
C CYS A 113 -10.60 -2.02 10.79
N GLY A 114 -11.06 -2.17 9.55
CA GLY A 114 -11.56 -1.04 8.75
C GLY A 114 -10.46 -0.10 8.28
N THR A 115 -10.83 0.82 7.39
CA THR A 115 -9.97 1.92 6.93
C THR A 115 -10.59 3.27 7.31
N ARG A 116 -9.77 4.28 7.63
CA ARG A 116 -10.26 5.62 7.99
C ARG A 116 -9.69 6.71 7.09
N VAL A 117 -10.53 7.68 6.71
CA VAL A 117 -10.13 8.91 6.01
C VAL A 117 -10.66 10.11 6.81
N GLY A 118 -9.76 10.82 7.49
CA GLY A 118 -10.16 11.85 8.46
C GLY A 118 -11.00 11.24 9.59
N GLU A 119 -12.23 11.71 9.76
CA GLU A 119 -13.19 11.18 10.74
C GLU A 119 -14.10 10.07 10.16
N VAL A 120 -13.99 9.77 8.86
CA VAL A 120 -14.87 8.82 8.17
C VAL A 120 -14.28 7.42 8.22
N VAL A 121 -15.02 6.46 8.75
CA VAL A 121 -14.65 5.03 8.78
C VAL A 121 -15.30 4.27 7.62
N LEU A 122 -14.53 3.38 7.00
CA LEU A 122 -14.88 2.55 5.85
C LEU A 122 -14.66 1.07 6.19
N GLY A 123 -15.60 0.20 5.81
CA GLY A 123 -15.41 -1.25 5.82
C GLY A 123 -15.33 -1.93 7.20
N GLU A 124 -15.53 -1.20 8.30
CA GLU A 124 -15.47 -1.78 9.64
C GLU A 124 -16.61 -2.77 9.87
N ARG A 125 -16.27 -4.01 10.26
CA ARG A 125 -17.26 -4.98 10.74
C ARG A 125 -17.72 -4.57 12.12
N ILE A 126 -18.90 -3.96 12.22
CA ILE A 126 -19.54 -3.71 13.51
C ILE A 126 -19.77 -5.08 14.18
N LYS A 127 -19.00 -5.40 15.21
CA LYS A 127 -19.34 -6.49 16.13
C LYS A 127 -20.57 -6.06 16.91
N VAL A 128 -21.73 -6.56 16.51
CA VAL A 128 -22.91 -6.55 17.37
C VAL A 128 -22.61 -7.54 18.50
N VAL A 129 -22.45 -7.04 19.72
CA VAL A 129 -22.39 -7.84 20.95
C VAL A 129 -23.79 -7.92 21.53
#